data_AF-A0A536T4R6-F1
#
_entry.id   AF-A0A536T4R6-F1
#
_cell.length_a   1.000
_cell.length_b   1.000
_cell.length_c   1.000
_cell.angle_alpha   90.00
_cell.angle_beta   90.00
_cell.angle_gamma   90.00
#
_symmetry.space_group_name_H-M   'P 1'
#
loop_
_entity.id
_entity.type
_entity.pdbx_description
1 polymer ?
#
loop_
_entity_poly.entity_id
_entity_poly.type
_entity_poly.pdbx_seq_one_letter_code
_entity_poly.pdbx_strand_id
1 'polypeptide(L)'
;FDELTRERETTDRDLLNWAESVSAGWLAGPLVYTSVVDSKTRRLPAAVAAVHMFNHGTHHRGQLTTLLKQAGIDPGVTDLPWLPGVAMIG
;
A
#
# COMPACT_ATOMS: atom_id res chain seq x y z
N PHE A 1 -11.09 19.06 1.24
CA PHE A 1 -10.44 17.74 1.43
C PHE A 1 -9.30 17.83 2.46
N ASP A 2 -9.14 18.96 3.14
CA ASP A 2 -7.94 19.32 3.89
C ASP A 2 -7.60 18.36 5.02
N GLU A 3 -8.62 17.82 5.70
CA GLU A 3 -8.44 16.76 6.68
C GLU A 3 -7.87 15.49 6.06
N LEU A 4 -8.49 14.97 5.00
CA LEU A 4 -8.00 13.78 4.28
C LEU A 4 -6.61 14.00 3.67
N THR A 5 -6.29 15.22 3.22
CA THR A 5 -4.95 15.58 2.75
C THR A 5 -3.92 15.49 3.87
N ARG A 6 -4.22 16.06 5.06
CA ARG A 6 -3.32 15.95 6.22
C ARG A 6 -3.15 14.50 6.68
N GLU A 7 -4.23 13.74 6.74
CA GLU A 7 -4.17 12.31 7.10
C GLU A 7 -3.35 11.51 6.08
N ARG A 8 -3.44 11.87 4.80
CA ARG A 8 -2.62 11.26 3.76
C ARG A 8 -1.13 11.53 3.99
N GLU A 9 -0.75 12.78 4.22
CA GLU A 9 0.63 13.15 4.49
C GLU A 9 1.18 12.47 5.75
N THR A 10 0.35 12.36 6.80
CA THR A 10 0.71 11.63 8.03
C THR A 10 0.94 10.16 7.76
N THR A 11 0.00 9.51 7.06
CA THR A 11 0.12 8.09 6.69
C THR A 11 1.37 7.84 5.83
N ASP A 12 1.68 8.72 4.89
CA ASP A 12 2.86 8.59 4.03
C ASP A 12 4.17 8.70 4.85
N ARG A 13 4.24 9.60 5.84
CA ARG A 13 5.40 9.66 6.75
C ARG A 13 5.53 8.39 7.59
N ASP A 14 4.43 7.86 8.12
CA ASP A 14 4.45 6.65 8.92
C ASP A 14 4.91 5.43 8.11
N LEU A 15 4.47 5.32 6.85
CA LEU A 15 4.92 4.28 5.93
C LEU A 15 6.41 4.40 5.60
N LEU A 16 6.93 5.61 5.40
CA LEU A 16 8.37 5.83 5.17
C LEU A 16 9.20 5.43 6.40
N ASN A 17 8.82 5.91 7.58
CA ASN A 17 9.49 5.56 8.83
C ASN A 17 9.44 4.04 9.09
N TRP A 18 8.29 3.40 8.82
CA TRP A 18 8.17 1.95 8.90
C TRP A 18 9.12 1.26 7.91
N ALA A 19 9.14 1.69 6.64
CA ALA A 19 9.99 1.10 5.61
C ALA A 19 11.48 1.18 5.96
N GLU A 20 11.95 2.26 6.57
CA GLU A 20 13.33 2.40 7.08
C GLU A 20 13.67 1.37 8.16
N SER A 21 12.68 0.93 8.95
CA SER A 21 12.85 -0.09 9.99
C SER A 21 12.80 -1.53 9.48
N VAL A 22 12.31 -1.75 8.24
CA VAL A 22 12.15 -3.09 7.67
C VAL A 22 13.51 -3.67 7.30
N SER A 23 13.90 -4.75 7.99
CA SER A 23 15.13 -5.48 7.71
C SER A 23 14.86 -6.83 7.02
N ALA A 24 15.87 -7.37 6.34
CA ALA A 24 15.82 -8.71 5.77
C ALA A 24 15.52 -9.78 6.84
N GLY A 25 16.06 -9.63 8.05
CA GLY A 25 15.79 -10.51 9.19
C GLY A 25 14.33 -10.47 9.63
N TRP A 26 13.72 -9.27 9.66
CA TRP A 26 12.30 -9.14 9.96
C TRP A 26 11.44 -9.80 8.87
N LEU A 27 11.74 -9.54 7.59
CA LEU A 27 11.01 -10.11 6.45
C LEU A 27 11.04 -11.65 6.43
N ALA A 28 12.16 -12.24 6.87
CA ALA A 28 12.31 -13.69 7.01
C ALA A 28 11.57 -14.28 8.22
N GLY A 29 11.16 -13.44 9.16
CA GLY A 29 10.47 -13.83 10.39
C GLY A 29 8.94 -13.92 10.27
N PRO A 30 8.28 -14.48 11.29
CA PRO A 30 6.83 -14.47 11.38
C PRO A 30 6.31 -13.13 11.91
N LEU A 31 5.23 -12.61 11.32
CA LEU A 31 4.35 -11.63 11.95
C LEU A 31 3.21 -12.38 12.65
N VAL A 32 2.97 -12.05 13.92
CA VAL A 32 1.83 -12.57 14.69
C VAL A 32 0.98 -11.39 15.11
N TYR A 33 -0.32 -11.44 14.82
CA TYR A 33 -1.26 -10.40 15.20
C TYR A 33 -2.65 -10.97 15.47
N THR A 34 -3.40 -10.32 16.36
CA THR A 34 -4.82 -10.60 16.54
C THR A 34 -5.60 -9.66 15.64
N SER A 35 -6.38 -10.23 14.73
CA SER A 35 -7.22 -9.47 13.82
C SER A 35 -8.34 -8.76 14.57
N VAL A 36 -8.52 -7.47 14.29
CA VAL A 36 -9.65 -6.69 14.81
C VAL A 36 -10.97 -7.02 14.12
N VAL A 37 -10.93 -7.70 12.96
CA VAL A 37 -12.12 -8.04 12.17
C VAL A 37 -12.86 -9.23 12.75
N ASP A 38 -12.13 -10.22 13.28
CA ASP A 38 -12.71 -11.50 13.70
C ASP A 38 -12.09 -12.06 15.00
N SER A 39 -11.27 -11.27 15.71
CA SER A 39 -10.62 -11.62 16.97
C SER A 39 -9.72 -12.87 16.92
N LYS A 40 -9.36 -13.35 15.72
CA LYS A 40 -8.48 -14.51 15.55
C LYS A 40 -7.02 -14.10 15.45
N THR A 41 -6.17 -14.79 16.21
CA THR A 41 -4.72 -14.69 16.08
C THR A 41 -4.26 -15.34 14.78
N ARG A 42 -3.53 -14.58 13.97
CA ARG A 42 -2.89 -15.03 12.73
C ARG A 42 -1.38 -15.03 12.91
N ARG A 43 -0.73 -16.00 12.28
CA ARG A 43 0.73 -16.10 12.15
C ARG A 43 1.05 -16.37 10.68
N LEU A 44 1.83 -15.49 10.07
CA LEU A 44 2.24 -15.57 8.68
C LEU A 44 3.64 -14.95 8.50
N PRO A 45 4.35 -15.23 7.40
CA PRO A 45 5.61 -14.55 7.12
C PRO A 45 5.41 -13.04 7.03
N ALA A 46 6.30 -12.26 7.66
CA ALA A 46 6.23 -10.81 7.65
C ALA A 46 6.29 -10.23 6.22
N ALA A 47 7.07 -10.86 5.33
CA ALA A 47 7.10 -10.50 3.91
C ALA A 47 5.72 -10.60 3.23
N VAL A 48 4.92 -11.61 3.57
CA VAL A 48 3.57 -11.76 3.00
C VAL A 48 2.66 -10.62 3.48
N ALA A 49 2.76 -10.24 4.76
CA ALA A 49 2.00 -9.11 5.31
C ALA A 49 2.40 -7.77 4.66
N ALA A 50 3.70 -7.54 4.46
CA ALA A 50 4.22 -6.34 3.80
C ALA A 50 3.70 -6.23 2.36
N VAL A 51 3.81 -7.30 1.56
CA VAL A 51 3.26 -7.33 0.19
C VAL A 51 1.74 -7.14 0.19
N HIS A 52 1.03 -7.77 1.12
CA HIS A 52 -0.42 -7.62 1.25
C HIS A 52 -0.83 -6.17 1.47
N MET A 53 -0.12 -5.40 2.30
CA MET A 53 -0.42 -3.99 2.56
C MET A 53 -0.42 -3.15 1.27
N PHE A 54 0.60 -3.29 0.43
CA PHE A 54 0.69 -2.57 -0.85
C PHE A 54 -0.29 -3.10 -1.90
N ASN A 55 -0.54 -4.41 -1.91
CA ASN A 55 -1.54 -5.02 -2.78
C ASN A 55 -2.96 -4.55 -2.43
N HIS A 56 -3.27 -4.42 -1.14
CA HIS A 56 -4.54 -3.91 -0.64
C HIS A 56 -4.76 -2.45 -1.06
N GLY A 57 -3.71 -1.62 -1.01
CA GLY A 57 -3.76 -0.26 -1.56
C GLY A 57 -4.02 -0.23 -3.07
N THR A 58 -3.44 -1.16 -3.83
CA THR A 58 -3.70 -1.30 -5.28
C THR A 58 -5.13 -1.75 -5.57
N HIS A 59 -5.69 -2.67 -4.77
CA HIS A 59 -7.08 -3.09 -4.88
C HIS A 59 -8.06 -1.91 -4.72
N HIS A 60 -7.90 -1.10 -3.67
CA HIS A 60 -8.76 0.07 -3.45
C HIS A 60 -8.56 1.16 -4.51
N ARG A 61 -7.32 1.39 -4.96
CA ARG A 61 -7.08 2.30 -6.09
C ARG A 61 -7.80 1.84 -7.35
N GLY A 62 -7.86 0.53 -7.61
CA GLY A 62 -8.64 -0.05 -8.71
C GLY A 62 -10.13 0.32 -8.64
N GLN A 63 -10.73 0.27 -7.45
CA GLN A 63 -12.12 0.69 -7.23
C GLN A 63 -12.32 2.18 -7.58
N LEU A 64 -11.42 3.05 -7.11
CA LEU A 64 -11.46 4.49 -7.42
C LEU A 64 -11.25 4.79 -8.90
N THR A 65 -10.29 4.13 -9.56
CA THR A 65 -10.04 4.33 -10.99
C THR A 65 -11.26 3.94 -11.83
N THR A 66 -12.04 2.95 -11.40
CA THR A 66 -13.29 2.57 -12.06
C THR A 66 -14.33 3.68 -11.95
N LEU A 67 -14.54 4.21 -10.74
CA LEU A 67 -15.50 5.29 -10.49
C LEU A 67 -15.12 6.59 -11.22
N LEU A 68 -13.83 6.96 -11.22
CA LEU A 68 -13.35 8.13 -11.95
C LEU A 68 -13.60 8.00 -13.46
N LYS A 69 -13.30 6.84 -14.04
CA LYS A 69 -13.58 6.57 -15.46
C LYS A 69 -15.08 6.64 -15.76
N GLN A 70 -15.94 6.09 -14.90
CA GLN A 70 -17.40 6.18 -15.06
C GLN A 70 -17.91 7.62 -15.00
N ALA A 71 -17.23 8.50 -14.26
CA ALA A 71 -17.49 9.92 -14.22
C ALA A 71 -16.86 10.72 -15.39
N GLY A 72 -16.21 10.04 -16.35
CA GLY A 72 -15.53 10.70 -17.48
C GLY A 72 -14.20 11.36 -17.11
N ILE A 73 -13.64 11.06 -15.94
CA ILE A 73 -12.37 11.62 -15.45
C ILE A 73 -11.25 10.62 -15.76
N ASP A 74 -10.18 11.09 -16.38
CA ASP A 74 -8.96 10.30 -16.57
C ASP A 74 -8.10 10.32 -15.28
N PRO A 75 -7.89 9.16 -14.62
CA PRO A 75 -7.05 9.08 -13.43
C PRO A 75 -5.54 9.12 -13.73
N GLY A 76 -5.13 9.10 -15.00
CA GLY A 76 -3.73 9.05 -15.43
C GLY A 76 -3.12 7.64 -15.37
N VAL A 77 -1.79 7.57 -15.55
CA VAL A 77 -1.04 6.31 -15.60
C VAL A 77 -0.97 5.66 -14.22
N THR A 78 -1.40 4.40 -14.13
CA THR A 78 -1.36 3.61 -12.89
C THR A 78 -0.49 2.36 -12.96
N ASP A 79 -0.04 1.99 -14.15
CA ASP A 79 0.74 0.79 -14.40
C ASP A 79 2.22 1.07 -14.10
N LEU A 80 2.81 0.26 -13.21
CA LEU A 80 4.16 0.49 -12.67
C LEU A 80 5.24 0.72 -13.74
N PRO A 81 5.30 -0.03 -14.87
CA PRO A 81 6.34 0.18 -15.88
C PRO A 81 6.31 1.56 -16.55
N TRP A 82 5.18 2.27 -16.48
CA TRP A 82 5.00 3.59 -17.08
C TRP A 82 4.96 4.72 -16.04
N LEU A 83 5.12 4.41 -14.75
CA LEU A 83 5.20 5.44 -13.73
C LEU A 83 6.55 6.20 -13.82
N PRO A 84 6.55 7.54 -13.63
CA PRO A 84 7.77 8.32 -13.61
C PRO A 84 8.76 7.81 -12.55
N GLY A 85 10.02 7.65 -12.94
CA GLY A 85 11.09 7.23 -12.04
C GLY A 85 11.11 5.74 -11.67
N VAL A 86 10.20 4.92 -12.22
CA VAL A 86 10.20 3.46 -12.01
C VAL A 86 11.01 2.75 -13.08
N ALA A 87 10.71 3.01 -14.35
CA ALA A 87 11.45 2.42 -15.47
C ALA A 87 12.67 3.29 -15.84
N MET A 88 13.83 2.65 -15.95
CA MET A 88 15.03 3.24 -16.56
C MET A 88 14.93 3.02 -18.07
N ILE A 89 14.69 4.07 -18.84
CA ILE A 89 14.66 4.03 -20.30
C ILE A 89 16.07 4.39 -20.79
N GLY A 90 16.65 3.53 -21.63
CA GLY A 90 17.99 3.72 -22.21
C GLY A 90 18.03 4.79 -23.30
#